data_AF-A0A8J4XX28-F1
#
_entry.id   AF-A0A8J4XX28-F1
#
_cell.length_a   1.000
_cell.length_b   1.000
_cell.length_c   1.000
_cell.angle_alpha   90.00
_cell.angle_beta   90.00
_cell.angle_gamma   90.00
#
_symmetry.space_group_name_H-M   'P 1'
#
loop_
_entity.id
_entity.type
_entity.pdbx_description
1 polymer ?
#
loop_
_entity_poly.entity_id
_entity_poly.type
_entity_poly.pdbx_seq_one_letter_code
_entity_poly.pdbx_strand_id
1 'polypeptide(L)'
;MTQVAYGLAMVSRGRCSMEGEPLTWLGITKDETANTWRYHGKGRNVTFFNWAPGQPNGDDLDECVVMKGNSFKGGWADHSCRKSYKVCVLCTLPMPVFLRFRGICDSTLYDDRFVMASTRNGKPYFRGYYRSHIYYTDHGSWRLENIFECLISGIPFALHIKNMRIFTIVPTVTSAHYGTLHPCLVTTT
;
A
#
# COMPACT_ATOMS: atom_id res chain seq x y z
N MET A 1 12.72 -10.42 0.17
CA MET A 1 11.34 -9.90 0.41
C MET A 1 11.18 -9.26 1.79
N THR A 2 11.94 -9.69 2.81
CA THR A 2 11.82 -9.24 4.21
C THR A 2 12.23 -7.78 4.48
N GLN A 3 13.27 -7.26 3.82
CA GLN A 3 13.82 -5.93 4.15
C GLN A 3 12.91 -4.75 3.75
N VAL A 4 12.22 -4.84 2.61
CA VAL A 4 11.30 -3.78 2.14
C VAL A 4 10.04 -3.74 3.00
N ALA A 5 9.44 -4.90 3.28
CA ALA A 5 8.29 -5.02 4.16
C ALA A 5 8.61 -4.47 5.56
N TYR A 6 9.78 -4.83 6.11
CA TYR A 6 10.27 -4.33 7.38
C TYR A 6 10.40 -2.80 7.39
N GLY A 7 11.04 -2.21 6.37
CA GLY A 7 11.15 -0.75 6.26
C GLY A 7 9.80 -0.04 6.24
N LEU A 8 8.84 -0.58 5.49
CA LEU A 8 7.47 -0.05 5.44
C LEU A 8 6.74 -0.14 6.79
N ALA A 9 6.89 -1.27 7.50
CA ALA A 9 6.31 -1.45 8.82
C ALA A 9 6.82 -0.41 9.82
N MET A 10 8.11 -0.11 9.78
CA MET A 10 8.75 0.89 10.65
C MET A 10 8.25 2.32 10.38
N VAL A 11 7.97 2.67 9.12
CA VAL A 11 7.34 3.96 8.76
C VAL A 11 5.94 4.11 9.38
N SER A 12 5.22 3.01 9.59
CA SER A 12 3.87 3.00 10.16
C SER A 12 3.81 2.78 11.69
N ARG A 13 4.95 2.72 12.39
CA ARG A 13 5.03 2.40 13.83
C ARG A 13 4.08 3.23 14.70
N GLY A 14 3.97 4.53 14.46
CA GLY A 14 3.10 5.42 15.25
C GLY A 14 1.60 5.24 15.00
N ARG A 15 1.19 4.42 14.03
CA ARG A 15 -0.21 4.21 13.63
C ARG A 15 -0.70 2.78 13.90
N CYS A 16 0.17 1.81 13.73
CA CYS A 16 -0.14 0.38 13.80
C CYS A 16 0.81 -0.30 14.79
N SER A 17 0.44 -0.26 16.06
CA SER A 17 1.26 -0.84 17.12
C SER A 17 0.41 -1.40 18.25
N MET A 18 0.95 -2.43 18.91
CA MET A 18 0.46 -2.91 20.20
C MET A 18 1.60 -2.71 21.21
N GLU A 19 1.33 -1.97 22.29
CA GLU A 19 2.33 -1.70 23.35
C GLU A 19 3.66 -1.12 22.82
N GLY A 20 3.60 -0.30 21.76
CA GLY A 20 4.78 0.31 21.14
C GLY A 20 5.54 -0.57 20.14
N GLU A 21 5.10 -1.82 19.94
CA GLU A 21 5.62 -2.73 18.92
C GLU A 21 4.85 -2.56 17.60
N PRO A 22 5.51 -2.19 16.48
CA PRO A 22 4.89 -2.11 15.17
C PRO A 22 4.35 -3.48 14.74
N LEU A 23 3.07 -3.53 14.38
CA LEU A 23 2.42 -4.74 13.89
C LEU A 23 1.93 -4.56 12.47
N THR A 24 2.36 -5.48 11.61
CA THR A 24 1.96 -5.52 10.20
C THR A 24 1.39 -6.88 9.86
N TRP A 25 0.11 -6.95 9.52
CA TRP A 25 -0.52 -8.18 9.04
C TRP A 25 0.00 -8.52 7.64
N LEU A 26 0.42 -9.77 7.47
CA LEU A 26 1.03 -10.25 6.22
C LEU A 26 0.01 -10.83 5.23
N GLY A 27 -1.29 -10.76 5.55
CA GLY A 27 -2.33 -11.38 4.74
C GLY A 27 -2.29 -12.91 4.80
N ILE A 28 -1.80 -13.47 5.91
CA ILE A 28 -1.72 -14.93 6.13
C ILE A 28 -2.60 -15.27 7.32
N THR A 29 -3.38 -16.35 7.17
CA THR A 29 -4.25 -16.92 8.20
C THR A 29 -4.01 -18.43 8.30
N LYS A 30 -4.37 -19.01 9.43
CA LYS A 30 -4.41 -20.46 9.63
C LYS A 30 -5.62 -21.04 8.91
N ASP A 31 -5.41 -22.15 8.20
CA ASP A 31 -6.46 -23.02 7.69
C ASP A 31 -6.67 -24.13 8.69
N GLU A 32 -7.81 -24.08 9.38
CA GLU A 32 -8.19 -25.02 10.42
C GLU A 32 -8.29 -26.46 9.91
N THR A 33 -8.87 -26.64 8.71
CA THR A 33 -9.17 -27.97 8.18
C THR A 33 -7.91 -28.73 7.75
N ALA A 34 -6.96 -28.01 7.18
CA ALA A 34 -5.71 -28.57 6.71
C ALA A 34 -4.57 -28.45 7.74
N ASN A 35 -4.78 -27.71 8.83
CA ASN A 35 -3.73 -27.31 9.78
C ASN A 35 -2.51 -26.68 9.07
N THR A 36 -2.76 -25.76 8.14
CA THR A 36 -1.69 -25.11 7.34
C THR A 36 -1.84 -23.59 7.29
N TRP A 37 -0.76 -22.88 6.97
CA TRP A 37 -0.80 -21.43 6.76
C TRP A 37 -1.12 -21.09 5.30
N ARG A 38 -2.10 -20.22 5.07
CA ARG A 38 -2.55 -19.83 3.72
C ARG A 38 -2.63 -18.32 3.58
N TYR A 39 -2.42 -17.84 2.35
CA TYR A 39 -2.67 -16.45 2.02
C TYR A 39 -4.19 -16.17 1.98
N HIS A 40 -4.63 -15.24 2.81
CA HIS A 40 -6.02 -14.81 2.92
C HIS A 40 -6.57 -14.39 1.54
N GLY A 41 -7.73 -14.94 1.16
CA GLY A 41 -8.41 -14.65 -0.11
C GLY A 41 -7.76 -15.22 -1.38
N LYS A 42 -6.56 -15.80 -1.31
CA LYS A 42 -5.88 -16.43 -2.47
C LYS A 42 -5.93 -17.96 -2.46
N GLY A 43 -6.20 -18.56 -1.29
CA GLY A 43 -6.27 -20.02 -1.13
C GLY A 43 -4.94 -20.74 -1.41
N ARG A 44 -3.81 -20.03 -1.51
CA ARG A 44 -2.50 -20.67 -1.73
C ARG A 44 -1.79 -20.88 -0.39
N ASN A 45 -1.16 -22.04 -0.24
CA ASN A 45 -0.35 -22.34 0.94
C ASN A 45 0.91 -21.46 0.97
N VAL A 46 1.33 -21.12 2.18
CA VAL A 46 2.58 -20.42 2.45
C VAL A 46 3.73 -21.42 2.41
N THR A 47 4.77 -21.12 1.64
CA THR A 47 5.94 -22.01 1.45
C THR A 47 7.21 -21.49 2.12
N PHE A 48 7.18 -20.26 2.64
CA PHE A 48 8.32 -19.63 3.32
C PHE A 48 7.85 -19.06 4.66
N PHE A 49 8.65 -19.28 5.69
CA PHE A 49 8.36 -18.86 7.05
C PHE A 49 9.55 -18.09 7.63
N ASN A 50 9.26 -16.99 8.32
CA ASN A 50 10.24 -16.19 9.05
C ASN A 50 9.80 -15.97 10.50
N TRP A 51 9.41 -17.06 11.16
CA TRP A 51 8.97 -17.04 12.55
C TRP A 51 10.03 -16.45 13.47
N ALA A 52 9.59 -15.61 14.40
CA ALA A 52 10.43 -15.19 15.51
C ALA A 52 10.75 -16.40 16.42
N PRO A 53 11.83 -16.34 17.22
CA PRO A 53 12.12 -17.38 18.19
C PRO A 53 10.93 -17.65 19.12
N GLY A 54 10.53 -18.91 19.25
CA GLY A 54 9.35 -19.30 20.03
C GLY A 54 8.02 -18.96 19.37
N GLN A 55 7.97 -18.86 18.03
CA GLN A 55 6.75 -18.73 17.24
C GLN A 55 6.70 -19.82 16.14
N PRO A 56 5.51 -20.19 15.65
CA PRO A 56 4.21 -19.82 16.22
C PRO A 56 4.03 -20.46 17.61
N ASN A 57 3.32 -19.80 18.52
CA ASN A 57 3.08 -20.31 19.87
C ASN A 57 1.61 -20.45 20.24
N GLY A 58 0.71 -20.19 19.30
CA GLY A 58 -0.73 -20.34 19.48
C GLY A 58 -1.26 -21.74 19.14
N ASP A 59 -2.20 -22.16 19.99
CA ASP A 59 -3.09 -23.32 19.87
C ASP A 59 -4.51 -22.92 19.42
N ASP A 60 -4.70 -21.66 18.99
CA ASP A 60 -6.02 -21.12 18.66
C ASP A 60 -6.43 -21.50 17.21
N LEU A 61 -7.75 -21.57 17.00
CA LEU A 61 -8.36 -21.91 15.71
C LEU A 61 -8.22 -20.76 14.68
N ASP A 62 -8.19 -19.50 15.14
CA ASP A 62 -8.37 -18.31 14.30
C ASP A 62 -7.15 -17.35 14.38
N GLU A 63 -6.03 -17.80 13.82
CA GLU A 63 -4.74 -17.11 13.89
C GLU A 63 -4.37 -16.36 12.60
N CYS A 64 -3.87 -15.14 12.78
CA CYS A 64 -3.36 -14.25 11.76
C CYS A 64 -1.85 -14.07 11.95
N VAL A 65 -1.09 -14.06 10.85
CA VAL A 65 0.36 -13.81 10.94
C VAL A 65 0.65 -12.32 10.84
N VAL A 66 1.29 -11.81 11.89
CA VAL A 66 1.79 -10.44 11.95
C VAL A 66 3.31 -10.44 11.98
N MET A 67 3.89 -9.47 11.29
CA MET A 67 5.31 -9.15 11.40
C MET A 67 5.52 -8.13 12.52
N LYS A 68 6.49 -8.41 13.40
CA LYS A 68 6.91 -7.56 14.50
C LYS A 68 8.13 -6.73 14.10
N GLY A 69 7.99 -5.41 14.19
CA GLY A 69 9.03 -4.46 13.81
C GLY A 69 10.25 -4.51 14.73
N ASN A 70 10.16 -4.09 15.99
CA ASN A 70 11.34 -3.91 16.81
C ASN A 70 11.81 -5.22 17.44
N SER A 71 10.94 -5.88 18.22
CA SER A 71 11.33 -6.99 19.09
C SER A 71 12.00 -8.12 18.34
N PHE A 72 11.65 -8.30 17.06
CA PHE A 72 12.17 -9.38 16.23
C PHE A 72 12.69 -8.93 14.86
N LYS A 73 12.92 -7.62 14.64
CA LYS A 73 13.50 -7.07 13.40
C LYS A 73 12.84 -7.61 12.11
N GLY A 74 11.51 -7.76 12.11
CA GLY A 74 10.75 -8.36 11.01
C GLY A 74 10.42 -9.85 11.15
N GLY A 75 10.71 -10.45 12.31
CA GLY A 75 10.24 -11.79 12.67
C GLY A 75 8.70 -11.86 12.77
N TRP A 76 8.16 -13.03 12.47
CA TRP A 76 6.72 -13.26 12.42
C TRP A 76 6.21 -13.83 13.73
N ALA A 77 4.98 -13.50 14.06
CA ALA A 77 4.24 -14.04 15.19
C ALA A 77 2.81 -14.34 14.76
N ASP A 78 2.23 -15.39 15.30
CA ASP A 78 0.81 -15.62 15.22
C ASP A 78 0.11 -14.78 16.29
N HIS A 79 -1.03 -14.20 15.93
CA HIS A 79 -1.90 -13.48 16.85
C HIS A 79 -3.35 -13.72 16.45
N SER A 80 -4.24 -13.72 17.44
CA SER A 80 -5.68 -13.83 17.19
C SER A 80 -6.16 -12.75 16.21
N CYS A 81 -6.81 -13.18 15.12
CA CYS A 81 -7.40 -12.30 14.12
C CYS A 81 -8.55 -11.44 14.67
N ARG A 82 -9.01 -11.68 15.91
CA ARG A 82 -10.22 -11.07 16.49
C ARG A 82 -9.95 -10.05 17.60
N LYS A 83 -8.69 -9.89 18.03
CA LYS A 83 -8.32 -8.98 19.12
C LYS A 83 -8.24 -7.52 18.63
N SER A 84 -8.56 -6.59 19.53
CA SER A 84 -8.74 -5.15 19.26
C SER A 84 -7.45 -4.34 19.15
N TYR A 85 -6.37 -4.89 18.59
CA TYR A 85 -5.13 -4.13 18.32
C TYR A 85 -5.12 -3.57 16.90
N LYS A 86 -4.41 -2.44 16.70
CA LYS A 86 -4.28 -1.78 15.39
C LYS A 86 -3.17 -2.43 14.59
N VAL A 87 -3.50 -2.96 13.41
CA VAL A 87 -2.53 -3.52 12.46
C VAL A 87 -2.54 -2.75 11.16
N CYS A 88 -1.36 -2.64 10.55
CA CYS A 88 -1.23 -2.18 9.17
C CYS A 88 -1.20 -3.38 8.24
N VAL A 89 -1.69 -3.20 7.02
CA VAL A 89 -1.69 -4.25 5.99
C VAL A 89 -0.68 -3.90 4.89
N LEU A 90 0.09 -4.88 4.43
CA LEU A 90 0.95 -4.73 3.26
C LEU A 90 0.17 -4.99 1.98
N CYS A 91 0.17 -3.98 1.12
CA CYS A 91 -0.39 -4.06 -0.22
C CYS A 91 0.64 -4.58 -1.22
N THR A 92 0.24 -5.56 -2.03
CA THR A 92 0.98 -5.93 -3.24
C THR A 92 0.23 -5.38 -4.44
N LEU A 93 0.93 -4.61 -5.28
CA LEU A 93 0.36 -4.08 -6.50
C LEU A 93 1.07 -4.72 -7.70
N PRO A 94 0.33 -5.07 -8.76
CA PRO A 94 0.96 -5.47 -10.00
C PRO A 94 1.74 -4.27 -10.53
N MET A 95 3.06 -4.45 -10.62
CA MET A 95 3.92 -3.48 -11.28
C MET A 95 4.03 -3.83 -12.75
N PRO A 96 3.94 -2.85 -13.67
CA PRO A 96 3.69 -1.42 -13.42
C PRO A 96 2.22 -1.08 -13.08
N VAL A 97 2.02 -0.10 -12.20
CA VAL A 97 0.68 0.47 -11.90
C VAL A 97 0.31 1.49 -12.97
N PHE A 98 -0.81 1.27 -13.66
CA PHE A 98 -1.32 2.18 -14.69
C PHE A 98 -2.53 2.98 -14.21
N LEU A 99 -2.56 4.27 -14.55
CA LEU A 99 -3.75 5.11 -14.48
C LEU A 99 -4.23 5.44 -15.88
N ARG A 100 -5.55 5.44 -16.07
CA ARG A 100 -6.18 5.92 -17.30
C ARG A 100 -7.16 7.01 -16.95
N PHE A 101 -6.96 8.20 -17.51
CA PHE A 101 -7.93 9.28 -17.40
C PHE A 101 -9.12 8.99 -18.30
N ARG A 102 -10.31 9.34 -17.81
CA ARG A 102 -11.55 9.31 -18.59
C ARG A 102 -12.06 10.74 -18.73
N GLY A 103 -12.63 11.06 -19.88
CA GLY A 103 -13.24 12.38 -20.12
C GLY A 103 -12.26 13.50 -20.46
N ILE A 104 -11.04 13.18 -20.89
CA ILE A 104 -10.16 14.14 -21.56
C ILE A 104 -10.56 14.19 -23.04
N CYS A 105 -10.70 15.38 -23.62
CA CYS A 105 -10.99 15.53 -25.05
C CYS A 105 -9.78 15.12 -25.91
N ASP A 106 -10.04 14.48 -27.05
CA ASP A 106 -9.00 14.04 -27.99
C ASP A 106 -8.15 15.20 -28.55
N SER A 107 -8.65 16.43 -28.50
CA SER A 107 -7.96 17.62 -28.96
C SER A 107 -6.89 18.15 -27.98
N THR A 108 -6.71 17.52 -26.81
CA THR A 108 -5.73 17.99 -25.82
C THR A 108 -4.35 17.35 -26.02
N LEU A 109 -3.29 18.07 -25.65
CA LEU A 109 -1.91 17.56 -25.69
C LEU A 109 -1.54 16.68 -24.47
N TYR A 110 -2.52 16.34 -23.64
CA TYR A 110 -2.31 15.57 -22.42
C TYR A 110 -2.41 14.07 -22.68
N ASP A 111 -1.59 13.29 -21.98
CA ASP A 111 -1.70 11.83 -22.00
C ASP A 111 -3.01 11.35 -21.37
N ASP A 112 -3.65 10.32 -21.95
CA ASP A 112 -4.79 9.62 -21.34
C ASP A 112 -4.34 8.46 -20.44
N ARG A 113 -3.08 8.03 -20.57
CA ARG A 113 -2.48 6.89 -19.89
C ARG A 113 -1.22 7.32 -19.14
N PHE A 114 -1.09 6.86 -17.91
CA PHE A 114 0.05 7.16 -17.04
C PHE A 114 0.52 5.90 -16.33
N VAL A 115 1.82 5.87 -16.00
CA VAL A 115 2.44 4.83 -15.19
C VAL A 115 3.01 5.43 -13.91
N MET A 116 2.82 4.75 -12.77
CA MET A 116 3.48 5.12 -11.52
C MET A 116 4.99 4.89 -11.67
N ALA A 117 5.76 5.97 -11.76
CA ALA A 117 7.18 5.91 -12.08
C ALA A 117 8.07 6.12 -10.84
N SER A 118 7.64 6.93 -9.88
CA SER A 118 8.41 7.22 -8.66
C SER A 118 7.49 7.78 -7.56
N THR A 119 8.08 8.36 -6.51
CA THR A 119 7.41 9.19 -5.53
C THR A 119 7.95 10.62 -5.59
N ARG A 120 7.08 11.61 -5.36
CA ARG A 120 7.41 13.03 -5.23
C ARG A 120 6.57 13.61 -4.09
N ASN A 121 7.21 14.32 -3.17
CA ASN A 121 6.54 14.94 -2.01
C ASN A 121 5.72 13.95 -1.16
N GLY A 122 6.25 12.75 -0.96
CA GLY A 122 5.59 11.68 -0.20
C GLY A 122 4.35 11.09 -0.89
N LYS A 123 4.07 11.47 -2.14
CA LYS A 123 2.95 10.97 -2.95
C LYS A 123 3.45 10.30 -4.22
N PRO A 124 2.66 9.41 -4.85
CA PRO A 124 3.04 8.81 -6.12
C PRO A 124 3.24 9.85 -7.23
N TYR A 125 4.29 9.67 -8.02
CA TYR A 125 4.56 10.42 -9.23
C TYR A 125 4.20 9.56 -10.45
N PHE A 126 3.35 10.09 -11.32
CA PHE A 126 2.92 9.40 -12.53
C PHE A 126 3.49 10.05 -13.77
N ARG A 127 4.10 9.24 -14.63
CA ARG A 127 4.63 9.66 -15.92
C ARG A 127 3.66 9.25 -17.02
N GLY A 128 3.26 10.19 -17.87
CA GLY A 128 2.52 9.91 -19.10
C GLY A 128 3.40 9.20 -20.12
N TYR A 129 2.79 8.68 -21.19
CA TYR A 129 3.55 7.99 -22.25
C TYR A 129 4.27 8.96 -23.18
N TYR A 130 3.72 10.15 -23.37
CA TYR A 130 4.23 11.12 -24.33
C TYR A 130 4.72 12.41 -23.69
N ARG A 131 3.82 13.23 -23.13
CA ARG A 131 4.09 14.66 -22.90
C ARG A 131 3.55 15.22 -21.58
N SER A 132 3.03 14.38 -20.70
CA SER A 132 2.45 14.84 -19.43
C SER A 132 2.95 14.06 -18.24
N HIS A 133 2.83 14.65 -17.07
CA HIS A 133 2.97 13.95 -15.80
C HIS A 133 1.93 14.41 -14.80
N ILE A 134 1.80 13.63 -13.73
CA ILE A 134 0.95 13.96 -12.61
C ILE A 134 1.75 13.87 -11.33
N TYR A 135 1.68 14.91 -10.53
CA TYR A 135 2.40 15.00 -9.27
C TYR A 135 1.65 15.80 -8.23
N TYR A 136 2.02 15.58 -6.97
CA TYR A 136 1.52 16.34 -5.84
C TYR A 136 2.46 17.51 -5.54
N THR A 137 1.92 18.72 -5.52
CA THR A 137 2.67 19.95 -5.24
C THR A 137 2.96 20.10 -3.76
N ASP A 138 3.96 20.93 -3.42
CA ASP A 138 4.27 21.28 -2.03
C ASP A 138 3.14 22.07 -1.34
N HIS A 139 2.29 22.74 -2.15
CA HIS A 139 1.11 23.48 -1.68
C HIS A 139 -0.11 22.59 -1.43
N GLY A 140 0.03 21.27 -1.50
CA GLY A 140 -1.04 20.34 -1.13
C GLY A 140 -2.09 20.10 -2.22
N SER A 141 -1.74 20.29 -3.49
CA SER A 141 -2.66 20.01 -4.61
C SER A 141 -2.03 19.12 -5.67
N TRP A 142 -2.86 18.29 -6.31
CA TRP A 142 -2.42 17.52 -7.46
C TRP A 142 -2.42 18.37 -8.74
N ARG A 143 -1.41 18.19 -9.58
CA ARG A 143 -1.28 18.84 -10.89
C ARG A 143 -1.06 17.85 -12.01
N LEU A 144 -1.70 18.11 -13.15
CA LEU A 144 -1.38 17.54 -14.45
C LEU A 144 -0.71 18.64 -15.27
N GLU A 145 0.52 18.38 -15.70
CA GLU A 145 1.36 19.36 -16.37
C GLU A 145 1.95 18.77 -17.65
N ASN A 146 2.00 19.59 -18.70
CA ASN A 146 2.62 19.27 -19.97
C ASN A 146 4.12 19.59 -19.90
N ILE A 147 4.95 18.56 -20.06
CA ILE A 147 6.40 18.65 -19.91
C ILE A 147 7.04 19.29 -21.16
N PHE A 148 6.39 19.21 -22.32
CA PHE A 148 6.94 19.71 -23.58
C PHE A 148 6.79 21.24 -23.72
N GLU A 149 5.75 21.84 -23.13
CA GLU A 149 5.54 23.30 -23.16
C GLU A 149 6.55 24.07 -22.30
N CYS A 150 7.19 23.38 -21.34
CA CYS A 150 8.29 23.92 -20.55
C CYS A 150 9.54 24.21 -21.40
N LEU A 151 9.76 23.47 -22.49
CA LEU A 151 10.93 23.64 -23.36
C LEU A 151 10.76 24.74 -24.42
N ILE A 152 9.51 25.11 -24.75
CA ILE A 152 9.22 26.02 -25.87
C ILE A 152 8.79 27.41 -25.39
N SER A 153 8.11 27.52 -24.23
CA SER A 153 7.45 28.78 -23.83
C SER A 153 7.94 29.40 -22.52
N GLY A 154 8.83 28.73 -21.76
CA GLY A 154 9.34 29.22 -20.48
C GLY A 154 8.29 29.36 -19.36
N ILE A 155 7.02 29.05 -19.64
CA ILE A 155 5.91 29.10 -18.67
C ILE A 155 5.09 27.80 -18.82
N PRO A 156 5.00 26.96 -17.78
CA PRO A 156 4.22 25.74 -17.87
C PRO A 156 2.72 26.06 -17.92
N PHE A 157 2.00 25.59 -18.95
CA PHE A 157 0.55 25.44 -18.82
C PHE A 157 0.28 24.18 -18.00
N ALA A 158 -0.09 24.40 -16.73
CA ALA A 158 -0.50 23.34 -15.83
C ALA A 158 -2.02 23.41 -15.65
N LEU A 159 -2.70 22.30 -15.92
CA LEU A 159 -4.11 22.18 -15.57
C LEU A 159 -4.20 21.87 -14.07
N HIS A 160 -4.82 22.77 -13.32
CA HIS A 160 -5.19 22.47 -11.94
C HIS A 160 -6.39 21.54 -11.95
N ILE A 161 -6.18 20.26 -11.60
CA ILE A 161 -7.27 19.30 -11.58
C ILE A 161 -8.07 19.48 -10.28
N LYS A 162 -9.04 20.40 -10.31
CA LYS A 162 -10.04 20.53 -9.24
C LYS A 162 -10.90 19.27 -9.29
N ASN A 163 -10.85 18.45 -8.24
CA ASN A 163 -11.54 17.16 -8.07
C ASN A 163 -10.80 15.90 -8.55
N MET A 164 -9.49 15.94 -8.78
CA MET A 164 -8.76 14.68 -8.97
C MET A 164 -8.64 13.93 -7.63
N ARG A 165 -9.36 12.83 -7.52
CA ARG A 165 -9.15 11.84 -6.45
C ARG A 165 -8.15 10.82 -6.95
N ILE A 166 -6.86 11.08 -6.74
CA ILE A 166 -5.88 10.01 -6.82
C ILE A 166 -5.97 9.24 -5.52
N PHE A 167 -6.54 8.07 -5.68
CA PHE A 167 -6.49 6.98 -4.74
C PHE A 167 -5.04 6.67 -4.34
N THR A 168 -4.59 7.27 -3.24
CA THR A 168 -3.32 6.85 -2.62
C THR A 168 -3.57 5.55 -1.88
N ILE A 169 -2.81 4.53 -2.25
CA ILE A 169 -2.80 3.27 -1.53
C ILE A 169 -1.94 3.49 -0.29
N VAL A 170 -2.60 3.85 0.79
CA VAL A 170 -1.97 3.93 2.11
C VAL A 170 -2.09 2.56 2.78
N PRO A 171 -1.07 2.13 3.56
CA PRO A 171 -1.24 1.05 4.50
C PRO A 171 -2.41 1.44 5.40
N THR A 172 -3.51 0.70 5.32
CA THR A 172 -4.68 0.98 6.13
C THR A 172 -4.48 0.43 7.52
N VAL A 173 -4.82 1.27 8.51
CA VAL A 173 -4.95 0.85 9.89
C VAL A 173 -6.31 0.17 10.01
N THR A 174 -6.33 -1.16 10.02
CA THR A 174 -7.56 -1.91 10.27
C THR A 174 -7.55 -2.40 11.71
N SER A 175 -8.70 -2.37 12.38
CA SER A 175 -8.90 -3.25 13.54
C SER A 175 -9.05 -4.67 13.01
N ALA A 176 -8.46 -5.64 13.69
CA ALA A 176 -8.64 -7.05 13.37
C ALA A 176 -10.04 -7.50 13.84
N HIS A 177 -11.09 -6.97 13.21
CA HIS A 177 -12.47 -7.46 13.38
C HIS A 177 -12.97 -7.98 12.03
N TYR A 178 -13.50 -9.20 12.05
CA TYR A 178 -14.14 -9.84 10.90
C TYR A 178 -15.17 -8.89 10.27
N GLY A 179 -14.97 -8.57 8.98
CA GLY A 179 -15.97 -7.85 8.19
C GLY A 179 -15.40 -7.02 7.03
N THR A 180 -14.21 -6.44 7.15
CA THR A 180 -13.64 -5.56 6.09
C THR A 180 -12.10 -5.54 6.09
N LEU A 181 -11.46 -6.69 6.25
CA LEU A 181 -10.03 -6.82 5.96
C LEU A 181 -9.82 -6.92 4.45
N HIS A 182 -10.03 -5.80 3.75
CA HIS A 182 -9.63 -5.67 2.36
C HIS A 182 -8.10 -5.64 2.29
N PRO A 183 -7.48 -6.38 1.36
CA PRO A 183 -6.02 -6.45 1.24
C PRO A 183 -5.39 -5.08 0.95
N CYS A 184 -6.18 -4.11 0.47
CA CYS A 184 -5.84 -2.69 0.34
C CYS A 184 -7.13 -1.88 0.44
N LEU A 185 -7.21 -0.90 1.34
CA LEU A 185 -8.20 0.16 1.18
C LEU A 185 -7.60 1.25 0.30
N VAL A 186 -8.26 1.47 -0.82
CA VAL A 186 -7.94 2.54 -1.75
C VAL A 186 -8.63 3.80 -1.21
N THR A 187 -7.96 4.60 -0.37
CA THR A 187 -8.60 5.79 0.23
C THR A 187 -8.56 6.97 -0.73
N THR A 188 -9.69 7.64 -0.92
CA THR A 188 -9.75 8.96 -1.56
C THR A 188 -9.24 10.01 -0.58
N THR A 189 -8.23 10.79 -0.97
CA THR A 189 -7.99 12.12 -0.39
C THR A 189 -8.51 13.17 -1.37
#